data_AF-A0A074YVJ6-F1
#
_entry.id   AF-A0A074YVJ6-F1
#
_cell.length_a   1.000
_cell.length_b   1.000
_cell.length_c   1.000
_cell.angle_alpha   90.00
_cell.angle_beta   90.00
_cell.angle_gamma   90.00
#
_symmetry.space_group_name_H-M   'P 1'
#
loop_
_entity.id
_entity.type
_entity.pdbx_description
1 polymer ?
#
loop_
_entity_poly.entity_id
_entity_poly.type
_entity_poly.pdbx_seq_one_letter_code
_entity_poly.pdbx_strand_id
1 'polypeptide(L)'
;MITSREDHQRLIAEARRTRSEADELRQERDALNDQVNTCNQRIEQLQSALRTTLLGPMATPAANTITNSTSTAHRETDAQSTPISHPGTSSTAQPPVLLSPGPGS
;
A
#
# COMPACT_ATOMS: atom_id res chain seq x y z
N MET A 1 -61.20 -34.93 -3.79
CA MET A 1 -60.05 -34.63 -2.92
C MET A 1 -58.82 -35.22 -3.58
N ILE A 2 -58.14 -34.43 -4.41
CA ILE A 2 -56.86 -34.78 -5.04
C ILE A 2 -55.86 -33.85 -4.35
N THR A 3 -55.08 -34.33 -3.39
CA THR A 3 -54.18 -33.43 -2.63
C THR A 3 -52.75 -33.99 -2.63
N SER A 4 -52.56 -35.27 -2.32
CA SER A 4 -51.22 -35.86 -2.25
C SER A 4 -50.45 -35.94 -3.59
N ARG A 5 -51.12 -36.29 -4.71
CA ARG A 5 -50.44 -36.44 -6.02
C ARG A 5 -50.02 -35.09 -6.60
N GLU A 6 -50.87 -34.08 -6.50
CA GLU A 6 -50.60 -32.73 -7.02
C GLU A 6 -49.50 -32.04 -6.21
N ASP A 7 -49.54 -32.16 -4.88
CA ASP A 7 -48.49 -31.63 -4.01
C ASP A 7 -47.13 -32.30 -4.27
N HIS A 8 -47.12 -33.61 -4.51
CA HIS A 8 -45.90 -34.32 -4.90
C HIS A 8 -45.33 -33.82 -6.23
N GLN A 9 -46.19 -33.58 -7.24
CA GLN A 9 -45.76 -33.01 -8.52
C GLN A 9 -45.22 -31.58 -8.36
N ARG A 10 -45.86 -30.76 -7.54
CA ARG A 10 -45.37 -29.40 -7.20
C ARG A 10 -44.01 -29.45 -6.54
N LEU A 11 -43.79 -30.36 -5.59
CA LEU A 11 -42.50 -30.51 -4.92
C LEU A 11 -41.40 -30.90 -5.91
N ILE A 12 -41.68 -31.81 -6.85
CA ILE A 12 -40.72 -32.19 -7.90
C ILE A 12 -40.41 -31.00 -8.81
N ALA A 13 -41.43 -30.24 -9.22
CA ALA A 13 -41.25 -29.06 -10.06
C ALA A 13 -40.41 -27.99 -9.36
N GLU A 14 -40.69 -27.72 -8.08
CA GLU A 14 -39.92 -26.76 -7.28
C GLU A 14 -38.47 -27.24 -7.09
N ALA A 15 -38.26 -28.51 -6.76
CA ALA A 15 -36.91 -29.06 -6.62
C ALA A 15 -36.08 -28.95 -7.91
N ARG A 16 -36.71 -29.08 -9.08
CA ARG A 16 -36.06 -28.86 -10.39
C ARG A 16 -35.77 -27.39 -10.63
N ARG A 17 -36.71 -26.50 -10.28
CA ARG A 17 -36.54 -25.06 -10.38
C ARG A 17 -35.40 -24.57 -9.50
N THR A 18 -35.41 -24.88 -8.21
CA THR A 18 -34.35 -24.50 -7.26
C THR A 18 -32.98 -25.03 -7.68
N ARG A 19 -32.93 -26.25 -8.26
CA ARG A 19 -31.67 -26.78 -8.81
C ARG A 19 -31.16 -25.95 -9.98
N SER A 20 -32.05 -25.60 -10.91
CA SER A 20 -31.70 -24.77 -12.07
C SER A 20 -31.19 -23.40 -11.62
N GLU A 21 -31.87 -22.77 -10.67
CA GLU A 21 -31.44 -21.48 -10.08
C GLU A 21 -30.08 -21.60 -9.37
N ALA A 22 -29.82 -22.71 -8.65
CA ALA A 22 -28.53 -22.93 -8.02
C ALA A 22 -27.39 -23.12 -9.05
N ASP A 23 -27.66 -23.78 -10.18
CA ASP A 23 -26.71 -23.95 -11.26
C ASP A 23 -26.40 -22.61 -11.96
N GLU A 24 -27.41 -21.77 -12.19
CA GLU A 24 -27.27 -20.41 -12.72
C GLU A 24 -26.40 -19.54 -11.78
N LEU A 25 -26.72 -19.52 -10.48
CA LEU A 25 -25.94 -18.77 -9.48
C LEU A 25 -24.48 -19.26 -9.41
N ARG A 26 -24.25 -20.57 -9.57
CA ARG A 26 -22.89 -21.12 -9.60
C ARG A 26 -22.12 -20.61 -10.81
N GLN A 27 -22.78 -20.56 -11.98
CA GLN A 27 -22.20 -20.04 -13.21
C GLN A 27 -21.87 -18.54 -13.09
N GLU A 28 -22.78 -17.75 -12.53
CA GLU A 28 -22.54 -16.32 -12.28
C GLU A 28 -21.37 -16.10 -11.31
N ARG A 29 -21.29 -16.90 -10.24
CA ARG A 29 -20.18 -16.88 -9.30
C ARG A 29 -18.85 -17.18 -9.99
N ASP A 30 -18.82 -18.20 -10.85
CA ASP A 30 -17.61 -18.56 -11.60
C ASP A 30 -17.18 -17.41 -12.52
N ALA A 31 -18.13 -16.83 -13.26
CA ALA A 31 -17.87 -15.68 -14.12
C ALA A 31 -17.38 -14.44 -13.35
N LEU A 32 -17.94 -14.18 -12.18
CA LEU A 32 -17.51 -13.08 -11.31
C LEU A 32 -16.09 -13.32 -10.77
N ASN A 33 -15.78 -14.56 -10.39
CA ASN A 33 -14.45 -14.94 -9.92
C ASN A 33 -13.40 -14.72 -11.02
N ASP A 34 -13.71 -15.07 -12.27
CA ASP A 34 -12.82 -14.83 -13.41
C ASP A 34 -12.60 -13.33 -13.68
N GLN A 35 -13.65 -12.51 -13.52
CA GLN A 35 -13.54 -11.06 -13.63
C GLN A 35 -12.65 -10.47 -12.52
N VAL A 36 -12.81 -10.93 -11.27
CA VAL A 36 -11.96 -10.51 -10.15
C VAL A 36 -10.50 -10.89 -10.39
N ASN A 37 -10.24 -12.12 -10.85
CA ASN A 37 -8.89 -12.57 -11.17
C ASN A 37 -8.26 -11.71 -12.28
N THR A 38 -9.04 -11.41 -13.32
CA THR A 38 -8.59 -10.53 -14.42
C THR A 38 -8.28 -9.13 -13.92
N CYS A 39 -9.12 -8.57 -13.04
CA CYS A 39 -8.92 -7.25 -12.45
C CYS A 39 -7.63 -7.22 -11.62
N ASN A 40 -7.42 -8.23 -10.75
CA ASN A 40 -6.23 -8.34 -9.92
C ASN A 40 -4.95 -8.43 -10.76
N GLN A 41 -4.95 -9.25 -11.82
CA GLN A 41 -3.80 -9.32 -12.74
C GLN A 41 -3.49 -7.97 -13.40
N ARG A 42 -4.51 -7.22 -13.83
CA ARG A 42 -4.33 -5.88 -14.40
C ARG A 42 -3.77 -4.89 -13.36
N ILE A 43 -4.24 -4.96 -12.12
CA ILE A 43 -3.71 -4.15 -11.02
C ILE A 43 -2.22 -4.46 -10.80
N GLU A 44 -1.84 -5.73 -10.75
CA GLU A 44 -0.44 -6.15 -10.59
C GLU A 44 0.44 -5.66 -11.75
N GLN A 45 -0.05 -5.77 -13.00
CA GLN A 45 0.64 -5.26 -14.18
C GLN A 45 0.84 -3.74 -14.11
N LEU A 46 -0.19 -2.98 -13.71
CA LEU A 46 -0.11 -1.52 -13.56
C LEU A 46 0.86 -1.13 -12.44
N GLN A 47 0.82 -1.82 -11.30
CA GLN A 47 1.76 -1.58 -10.21
C GLN A 47 3.21 -1.86 -10.63
N SER A 48 3.44 -2.94 -11.39
CA SER A 48 4.75 -3.27 -11.96
C SER A 48 5.23 -2.17 -12.92
N ALA A 49 4.39 -1.76 -13.88
CA ALA A 49 4.71 -0.71 -14.84
C ALA A 49 5.00 0.65 -14.16
N LEU A 50 4.25 0.99 -13.10
CA LEU A 50 4.49 2.19 -12.31
C LEU A 50 5.83 2.10 -11.57
N ARG A 51 6.16 0.96 -10.94
CA ARG A 51 7.47 0.76 -10.30
C ARG A 51 8.60 0.89 -11.30
N THR A 52 8.50 0.27 -12.47
CA THR A 52 9.55 0.36 -13.50
C THR A 52 9.70 1.77 -14.06
N THR A 53 8.60 2.54 -14.14
CA THR A 53 8.65 3.93 -14.64
C THR A 53 9.21 4.88 -13.59
N LEU A 54 8.79 4.73 -12.33
CA LEU A 54 9.22 5.60 -11.23
C LEU A 54 10.62 5.27 -10.69
N LEU A 55 11.01 3.99 -10.74
CA LEU A 55 12.35 3.50 -10.35
C LEU A 55 13.18 3.08 -11.58
N GLY A 56 12.85 3.56 -12.78
CA GLY A 56 13.66 3.35 -14.00
C GLY A 56 15.15 3.64 -13.74
N PRO A 57 16.08 3.04 -14.50
CA PRO A 57 17.46 2.71 -14.08
C PRO A 57 18.26 3.91 -13.53
N MET A 58 18.00 4.27 -12.28
CA MET A 58 18.65 5.33 -11.54
C MET A 58 19.50 4.69 -10.47
N ALA A 59 20.60 4.07 -10.91
CA ALA A 59 21.79 3.83 -10.09
C ALA A 59 22.96 3.29 -10.93
N THR A 60 23.31 3.94 -12.05
CA THR A 60 24.74 4.03 -12.37
C THR A 60 25.23 5.34 -11.76
N PRO A 61 25.96 5.33 -10.63
CA PRO A 61 26.65 6.52 -10.21
C PRO A 61 27.67 6.84 -11.30
N ALA A 62 27.45 7.93 -12.03
CA ALA A 62 28.52 8.53 -12.80
C ALA A 62 29.62 8.88 -11.79
N ALA A 63 30.70 8.12 -11.80
CA ALA A 63 31.89 8.41 -11.02
C ALA A 63 32.50 9.71 -11.57
N ASN A 64 31.98 10.85 -11.11
CA ASN A 64 32.68 12.12 -11.26
C ASN A 64 33.86 12.07 -10.30
N THR A 65 34.99 11.53 -10.79
CA THR A 65 36.30 11.73 -10.19
C THR A 65 36.62 13.22 -10.26
N ILE A 66 36.31 13.95 -9.19
CA ILE A 66 36.86 15.28 -8.96
C ILE A 66 38.27 15.07 -8.41
N THR A 67 39.27 15.07 -9.29
CA THR A 67 40.68 15.19 -8.89
C THR A 67 40.91 16.60 -8.35
N ASN A 68 40.89 16.76 -7.03
CA ASN A 68 41.26 18.01 -6.38
C ASN A 68 42.79 18.09 -6.32
N SER A 69 43.40 18.59 -7.39
CA SER A 69 44.81 18.99 -7.39
C SER A 69 44.90 20.49 -7.14
N THR A 70 45.01 20.89 -5.87
CA THR A 70 45.45 22.26 -5.53
C THR A 70 46.52 22.21 -4.46
N SER A 71 47.75 22.19 -4.98
CA SER A 71 49.01 22.75 -4.49
C SER A 71 49.04 23.33 -3.07
N THR A 72 49.86 22.72 -2.21
CA THR A 72 50.39 23.33 -0.99
C THR A 72 51.31 24.51 -1.33
N ALA A 73 51.03 25.70 -0.78
CA ALA A 73 52.01 26.78 -0.65
C ALA A 73 51.78 27.60 0.63
N HIS A 74 52.86 27.75 1.41
CA HIS A 74 53.15 28.68 2.52
C HIS A 74 52.49 30.08 2.41
N ARG A 75 52.23 30.91 3.44
CA ARG A 75 52.87 31.14 4.76
C ARG A 75 51.99 32.11 5.63
N GLU A 76 52.18 32.05 6.96
CA GLU A 76 51.90 32.98 8.10
C GLU A 76 51.30 34.38 7.79
N THR A 77 50.39 35.00 8.56
CA THR A 77 50.58 35.51 9.95
C THR A 77 49.27 36.13 10.51
N ASP A 78 49.07 36.00 11.82
CA ASP A 78 48.33 36.84 12.81
C ASP A 78 46.96 37.47 12.50
N ALA A 79 45.93 37.02 13.23
CA ALA A 79 45.13 37.88 14.12
C ALA A 79 44.10 37.03 14.88
N GLN A 80 44.39 36.84 16.16
CA GLN A 80 43.56 36.31 17.23
C GLN A 80 42.11 36.83 17.19
N SER A 81 41.12 35.93 17.19
CA SER A 81 39.86 36.15 17.91
C SER A 81 39.31 34.82 18.38
N THR A 82 39.06 34.78 19.68
CA THR A 82 38.90 33.63 20.56
C THR A 82 37.58 32.86 20.34
N PRO A 83 37.55 31.56 20.71
CA PRO A 83 36.38 30.70 20.60
C PRO A 83 35.46 30.91 21.81
N ILE A 84 34.17 31.19 21.57
CA ILE A 84 33.16 31.03 22.63
C ILE A 84 32.71 29.58 22.61
N SER A 85 32.98 28.89 23.70
CA SER A 85 32.73 27.48 23.88
C SER A 85 32.02 27.26 25.22
N HIS A 86 30.93 26.48 25.16
CA HIS A 86 30.27 25.70 26.24
C HIS A 86 29.21 26.42 27.12
N PRO A 87 28.35 25.67 27.89
CA PRO A 87 28.09 24.21 27.91
C PRO A 87 26.59 23.83 27.85
N GLY A 88 26.29 22.53 27.68
CA GLY A 88 24.95 21.97 27.87
C GLY A 88 24.64 21.61 29.33
N THR A 89 23.36 21.42 29.65
CA THR A 89 22.90 20.59 30.78
C THR A 89 21.53 19.98 30.48
N SER A 90 21.43 18.66 30.61
CA SER A 90 20.23 17.84 30.75
C SER A 90 19.23 18.41 31.78
N SER A 91 17.93 18.17 31.62
CA SER A 91 17.07 17.59 32.68
C SER A 91 15.57 17.54 32.32
N THR A 92 14.99 16.37 32.58
CA THR A 92 13.61 16.05 33.02
C THR A 92 12.43 15.99 32.04
N ALA A 93 11.81 14.81 32.07
CA ALA A 93 10.60 14.31 31.42
C ALA A 93 9.30 15.09 31.72
N GLN A 94 8.38 15.12 30.73
CA GLN A 94 6.95 14.78 30.89
C GLN A 94 6.20 14.81 29.53
N PRO A 95 5.33 13.83 29.21
CA PRO A 95 4.40 13.93 28.09
C PRO A 95 3.04 14.48 28.57
N PRO A 96 2.38 15.41 27.85
CA PRO A 96 0.99 15.75 28.15
C PRO A 96 0.02 14.78 27.45
N VAL A 97 -0.50 13.87 28.26
CA VAL A 97 -1.88 13.36 28.38
C VAL A 97 -2.88 13.62 27.23
N LEU A 98 -3.48 12.52 26.75
CA LEU A 98 -4.68 12.42 25.91
C LEU A 98 -5.85 13.28 26.40
N LEU A 99 -6.47 14.04 25.49
CA LEU A 99 -7.79 14.67 25.68
C LEU A 99 -8.67 14.34 24.47
N SER A 100 -9.56 13.36 24.64
CA SER A 100 -10.74 13.18 23.78
C SER A 100 -11.89 14.05 24.30
N PRO A 101 -12.66 14.67 23.39
CA PRO A 101 -14.10 14.86 23.58
C PRO A 101 -14.83 14.41 22.29
N GLY A 102 -15.78 13.47 22.29
CA GLY A 102 -17.11 13.51 22.91
C GLY A 102 -18.17 13.52 21.77
N PRO A 103 -19.23 12.68 21.81
CA PRO A 103 -20.06 12.43 20.63
C PRO A 103 -20.97 13.61 20.29
N GLY A 104 -21.01 13.97 19.00
CA GLY A 104 -21.94 14.95 18.45
C GLY A 104 -23.35 14.37 18.35
N SER A 105 -24.31 15.21 18.75
CA SER A 105 -25.76 15.01 18.73
C SER A 105 -26.35 14.68 17.36
#